data_AF-A0A7L4HHG0-F1
#
_entry.id   AF-A0A7L4HHG0-F1
#
_cell.length_a   1.000
_cell.length_b   1.000
_cell.length_c   1.000
_cell.angle_alpha   90.00
_cell.angle_beta   90.00
_cell.angle_gamma   90.00
#
_symmetry.space_group_name_H-M   'P 1'
#
loop_
_entity.id
_entity.type
_entity.pdbx_description
1 polymer ?
#
loop_
_entity_poly.entity_id
_entity_poly.type
_entity_poly.pdbx_seq_one_letter_code
_entity_poly.pdbx_strand_id
1 'polypeptide(L)'
;MRLLRALLRAASLGSIPQQVDFYSRFSPSPLSMKQFLDFGSENACEKTSFMFLRQELPVRLANIMKEISLLPDNLLRTPSVQLVQSWYVQSLQEILDFKDKSSEDSGAIHSFTDTVIKIRNRHNDVIPTMAQGVIEYKESFGIDPVTSQNVQYFLDRFYMSRISIRMLLNQHSLLFGGKINPAHPKHIGSIDPNCNVVEVIRDGYESAKRLCDLYYMSSPELVLEELNAKSPGQPMQVVYVPSHLYHMVFELFKNAMRATMEHNADRCIYPPIHVHITLGNEDLTVKMSDRGGGVPMRKIDRLFNYMYSTAPRPRVETSRATPL
;
A
#
# COMPACT_ATOMS: atom_id res chain seq x y z
N MET A 1 -28.63 4.14 -32.85
CA MET A 1 -28.04 5.37 -32.25
C MET A 1 -27.09 5.09 -31.08
N ARG A 2 -27.45 4.32 -30.04
CA ARG A 2 -26.55 3.99 -28.91
C ARG A 2 -25.39 3.03 -29.28
N LEU A 3 -25.65 2.00 -30.08
CA LEU A 3 -24.63 1.07 -30.60
C LEU A 3 -23.62 1.77 -31.54
N LEU A 4 -24.09 2.68 -32.39
CA LEU A 4 -23.21 3.48 -33.26
C LEU A 4 -22.31 4.42 -32.45
N ARG A 5 -22.84 5.03 -31.37
CA ARG A 5 -22.04 5.86 -30.45
C ARG A 5 -21.02 5.04 -29.66
N ALA A 6 -21.32 3.78 -29.31
CA ALA A 6 -20.37 2.88 -28.67
C ALA A 6 -19.24 2.47 -29.63
N LEU A 7 -19.57 2.15 -30.89
CA LEU A 7 -18.59 1.81 -31.93
C LEU A 7 -17.73 3.02 -32.34
N LEU A 8 -18.32 4.23 -32.41
CA LEU A 8 -17.59 5.47 -32.68
C LEU A 8 -16.70 5.90 -31.50
N ARG A 9 -17.10 5.63 -30.25
CA ARG A 9 -16.24 5.84 -29.06
C ARG A 9 -15.08 4.84 -29.00
N ALA A 10 -15.32 3.60 -29.39
CA ALA A 10 -14.26 2.59 -29.52
C ALA A 10 -13.27 2.91 -30.66
N ALA A 11 -13.67 3.74 -31.63
CA ALA A 11 -12.79 4.24 -32.69
C ALA A 11 -12.03 5.52 -32.29
N SER A 12 -12.53 6.32 -31.33
CA SER A 12 -11.87 7.55 -30.88
C SER A 12 -10.82 7.33 -29.79
N LEU A 13 -10.98 6.27 -28.98
CA LEU A 13 -9.94 5.77 -28.10
C LEU A 13 -9.19 4.66 -28.86
N GLY A 14 -7.94 4.93 -29.28
CA GLY A 14 -7.06 3.88 -29.81
C GLY A 14 -7.03 2.65 -28.90
N SER A 15 -6.63 1.49 -29.42
CA SER A 15 -6.67 0.23 -28.67
C SER A 15 -5.98 0.36 -27.30
N ILE A 16 -6.40 -0.39 -26.29
CA ILE A 16 -5.78 -0.32 -24.95
C ILE A 16 -4.24 -0.41 -24.99
N PRO A 17 -3.62 -1.30 -25.79
CA PRO A 17 -2.17 -1.30 -25.96
C PRO A 17 -1.58 0.04 -26.44
N GLN A 18 -2.24 0.71 -27.40
CA GLN A 18 -1.82 2.04 -27.87
C GLN A 18 -1.94 3.11 -26.78
N GLN A 19 -2.99 3.05 -25.95
CA GLN A 19 -3.13 3.95 -24.81
C GLN A 19 -2.05 3.71 -23.77
N VAL A 20 -1.72 2.45 -23.47
CA VAL A 20 -0.60 2.10 -22.59
C VAL A 20 0.72 2.62 -23.14
N ASP A 21 0.98 2.45 -24.44
CA ASP A 21 2.18 2.98 -25.11
C ASP A 21 2.26 4.51 -25.08
N PHE A 22 1.11 5.19 -25.17
CA PHE A 22 1.03 6.64 -25.11
C PHE A 22 1.29 7.14 -23.69
N TYR A 23 0.55 6.64 -22.70
CA TYR A 23 0.61 7.14 -21.32
C TYR A 23 1.89 6.73 -20.58
N SER A 24 2.52 5.60 -20.93
CA SER A 24 3.79 5.17 -20.34
C SER A 24 5.00 6.03 -20.71
N ARG A 25 4.87 6.93 -21.69
CA ARG A 25 5.92 7.89 -22.06
C ARG A 25 6.01 9.07 -21.09
N PHE A 26 4.94 9.32 -20.33
CA PHE A 26 4.91 10.39 -19.35
C PHE A 26 5.46 9.89 -18.01
N SER A 27 6.15 10.78 -17.31
CA SER A 27 6.63 10.51 -15.95
C SER A 27 5.51 10.80 -14.95
N PRO A 28 5.27 9.92 -13.95
CA PRO A 28 4.37 10.21 -12.85
C PRO A 28 4.76 11.49 -12.10
N SER A 29 3.77 12.26 -11.67
CA SER A 29 3.97 13.52 -10.94
C SER A 29 4.04 13.23 -9.43
N PRO A 30 5.21 13.34 -8.77
CA PRO A 30 5.30 13.15 -7.32
C PRO A 30 4.60 14.31 -6.60
N LEU A 31 3.84 13.98 -5.54
CA LEU A 31 3.18 14.95 -4.67
C LEU A 31 3.74 14.83 -3.25
N SER A 32 4.12 15.96 -2.67
CA SER A 32 4.53 16.06 -1.28
C SER A 32 3.33 16.00 -0.33
N MET A 33 3.57 15.61 0.92
CA MET A 33 2.56 15.66 1.98
C MET A 33 1.98 17.07 2.17
N LYS A 34 2.82 18.10 2.03
CA LYS A 34 2.38 19.50 2.08
C LYS A 34 1.39 19.82 0.96
N GLN A 35 1.66 19.41 -0.28
CA GLN A 35 0.72 19.64 -1.39
C GLN A 35 -0.64 18.97 -1.17
N PHE A 36 -0.66 17.74 -0.63
CA PHE A 36 -1.92 17.09 -0.27
C PHE A 36 -2.67 17.85 0.83
N LEU A 37 -1.95 18.31 1.86
CA LEU A 37 -2.53 19.03 2.99
C LEU A 37 -3.09 20.39 2.56
N ASP A 38 -2.30 21.18 1.84
CA ASP A 38 -2.69 22.50 1.34
C ASP A 38 -3.90 22.39 0.40
N PHE A 39 -3.93 21.36 -0.46
CA PHE A 39 -5.08 21.08 -1.33
C PHE A 39 -6.35 20.77 -0.53
N GLY A 40 -6.28 19.89 0.46
CA GLY A 40 -7.46 19.43 1.19
C GLY A 40 -7.92 20.36 2.33
N SER A 41 -7.07 21.25 2.82
CA SER A 41 -7.43 22.20 3.90
C SER A 41 -8.08 23.48 3.39
N GLU A 42 -7.48 24.09 2.36
CA GLU A 42 -7.82 25.46 1.94
C GLU A 42 -8.62 25.49 0.64
N ASN A 43 -8.38 24.53 -0.26
CA ASN A 43 -8.82 24.58 -1.65
C ASN A 43 -9.43 23.25 -2.12
N ALA A 44 -10.13 22.53 -1.25
CA ALA A 44 -10.70 21.22 -1.55
C ALA A 44 -11.74 21.33 -2.68
N CYS A 45 -11.26 21.27 -3.93
CA CYS A 45 -12.03 21.48 -5.13
C CYS A 45 -12.10 20.18 -5.92
N GLU A 46 -13.29 19.57 -5.95
CA GLU A 46 -13.51 18.31 -6.65
C GLU A 46 -13.15 18.41 -8.14
N LYS A 47 -13.44 19.56 -8.78
CA LYS A 47 -13.07 19.85 -10.18
C LYS A 47 -11.56 19.77 -10.40
N THR A 48 -10.76 20.39 -9.53
CA THR A 48 -9.29 20.37 -9.63
C THR A 48 -8.76 18.96 -9.43
N SER A 49 -9.29 18.22 -8.45
CA SER A 49 -8.92 16.82 -8.22
C SER A 49 -9.27 15.92 -9.41
N PHE A 50 -10.47 16.07 -9.97
CA PHE A 50 -10.93 15.39 -11.18
C PHE A 50 -9.99 15.64 -12.37
N MET A 51 -9.67 16.92 -12.63
CA MET A 51 -8.82 17.33 -13.74
C MET A 51 -7.40 16.76 -13.63
N PHE A 52 -6.84 16.73 -12.42
CA PHE A 52 -5.55 16.12 -12.15
C PHE A 52 -5.59 14.59 -12.31
N LEU A 53 -6.50 13.91 -11.62
CA LEU A 53 -6.51 12.45 -11.54
C LEU A 53 -6.88 11.76 -12.85
N ARG A 54 -7.75 12.36 -13.68
CA ARG A 54 -8.05 11.81 -15.01
C ARG A 54 -6.85 11.80 -15.95
N GLN A 55 -5.81 12.57 -15.66
CA GLN A 55 -4.55 12.59 -16.41
C GLN A 55 -3.47 11.77 -15.70
N GLU A 56 -3.33 11.92 -14.38
CA GLU A 56 -2.27 11.28 -13.60
C GLU A 56 -2.51 9.76 -13.43
N LEU A 57 -3.75 9.30 -13.22
CA LEU A 57 -4.04 7.87 -13.03
C LEU A 57 -3.70 7.04 -14.28
N PRO A 58 -4.07 7.44 -15.52
CA PRO A 58 -3.63 6.73 -16.72
C PRO A 58 -2.12 6.65 -16.85
N VAL A 59 -1.38 7.71 -16.51
CA VAL A 59 0.09 7.72 -16.52
C VAL A 59 0.65 6.65 -15.59
N ARG A 60 0.21 6.64 -14.32
CA ARG A 60 0.70 5.65 -13.33
C ARG A 60 0.32 4.22 -13.69
N LEU A 61 -0.93 4.00 -14.12
CA LEU A 61 -1.42 2.69 -14.55
C LEU A 61 -0.64 2.18 -15.76
N ALA A 62 -0.45 3.01 -16.79
CA ALA A 62 0.27 2.61 -18.00
C ALA A 62 1.75 2.32 -17.75
N ASN A 63 2.43 3.13 -16.93
CA ASN A 63 3.83 2.89 -16.54
C ASN A 63 3.96 1.51 -15.87
N ILE A 64 3.12 1.20 -14.89
CA ILE A 64 3.23 -0.10 -14.22
C ILE A 64 2.78 -1.27 -15.10
N MET A 65 1.78 -1.08 -15.96
CA MET A 65 1.40 -2.10 -16.96
C MET A 65 2.55 -2.43 -17.91
N LYS A 66 3.37 -1.44 -18.29
CA LYS A 66 4.59 -1.68 -19.07
C LYS A 66 5.61 -2.48 -18.30
N GLU A 67 5.86 -2.17 -17.04
CA GLU A 67 6.77 -2.97 -16.22
C GLU A 67 6.28 -4.41 -16.03
N ILE A 68 4.96 -4.62 -15.84
CA ILE A 68 4.40 -5.98 -15.80
C ILE A 68 4.70 -6.72 -17.11
N SER A 69 4.55 -6.06 -18.27
CA SER A 69 4.81 -6.69 -19.57
C SER A 69 6.28 -7.07 -19.82
N LEU A 70 7.20 -6.61 -18.96
CA LEU A 70 8.63 -6.96 -19.02
C LEU A 70 8.99 -8.14 -18.11
N LEU A 71 8.03 -8.68 -17.35
CA LEU A 71 8.24 -9.90 -16.58
C LEU A 71 8.52 -11.11 -17.49
N PRO A 72 9.19 -12.16 -16.97
CA PRO A 72 9.39 -13.38 -17.71
C PRO A 72 8.07 -13.98 -18.23
N ASP A 73 8.04 -14.47 -19.47
CA ASP A 73 6.83 -15.01 -20.11
C ASP A 73 6.13 -16.08 -19.26
N ASN A 74 6.90 -16.94 -18.61
CA ASN A 74 6.37 -17.99 -17.75
C ASN A 74 5.67 -17.43 -16.50
N LEU A 75 6.15 -16.30 -15.96
CA LEU A 75 5.49 -15.59 -14.86
C LEU A 75 4.27 -14.82 -15.36
N LEU A 76 4.33 -14.21 -16.54
CA LEU A 76 3.19 -13.54 -17.19
C LEU A 76 2.02 -14.49 -17.49
N ARG A 77 2.31 -15.78 -17.73
CA ARG A 77 1.31 -16.81 -18.01
C ARG A 77 0.65 -17.38 -16.76
N THR A 78 1.09 -17.02 -15.56
CA THR A 78 0.45 -17.53 -14.35
C THR A 78 -0.95 -16.92 -14.20
N PRO A 79 -1.98 -17.71 -13.83
CA PRO A 79 -3.36 -17.23 -13.74
C PRO A 79 -3.50 -15.99 -12.85
N SER A 80 -2.74 -15.95 -11.76
CA SER A 80 -2.76 -14.83 -10.81
C SER A 80 -2.20 -13.53 -11.41
N VAL A 81 -1.10 -13.58 -12.17
CA VAL A 81 -0.55 -12.39 -12.85
C VAL A 81 -1.50 -11.89 -13.94
N GLN A 82 -2.09 -12.81 -14.72
CA GLN A 82 -3.09 -12.46 -15.74
C GLN A 82 -4.32 -11.79 -15.13
N LEU A 83 -4.79 -12.26 -13.97
CA LEU A 83 -5.89 -11.65 -13.25
C LEU A 83 -5.54 -10.21 -12.84
N VAL A 84 -4.36 -9.98 -12.28
CA VAL A 84 -3.89 -8.62 -11.95
C VAL A 84 -3.83 -7.75 -13.21
N GLN A 85 -3.24 -8.24 -14.32
CA GLN A 85 -3.22 -7.49 -15.59
C GLN A 85 -4.62 -7.09 -16.04
N SER A 86 -5.60 -7.99 -15.95
CA SER A 86 -6.99 -7.71 -16.33
C SER A 86 -7.59 -6.57 -15.49
N TRP A 87 -7.29 -6.50 -14.19
CA TRP A 87 -7.74 -5.43 -13.31
C TRP A 87 -7.12 -4.08 -13.67
N TYR A 88 -5.85 -4.05 -14.07
CA TYR A 88 -5.19 -2.81 -14.52
C TYR A 88 -5.74 -2.34 -15.87
N VAL A 89 -5.94 -3.26 -16.82
CA VAL A 89 -6.59 -2.97 -18.12
C VAL A 89 -7.99 -2.38 -17.91
N GLN A 90 -8.82 -3.01 -17.08
CA GLN A 90 -10.16 -2.54 -16.81
C GLN A 90 -10.14 -1.15 -16.14
N SER A 91 -9.29 -0.94 -15.14
CA SER A 91 -9.18 0.35 -14.46
C SER A 91 -8.70 1.46 -15.40
N LEU A 92 -7.75 1.17 -16.29
CA LEU A 92 -7.30 2.14 -17.29
C LEU A 92 -8.45 2.51 -18.24
N GLN A 93 -9.16 1.52 -18.77
CA GLN A 93 -10.29 1.76 -19.67
C GLN A 93 -11.38 2.62 -19.01
N GLU A 94 -11.75 2.30 -17.76
CA GLU A 94 -12.76 3.05 -17.01
C GLU A 94 -12.34 4.51 -16.73
N ILE A 95 -11.06 4.78 -16.46
CA ILE A 95 -10.59 6.16 -16.28
C ILE A 95 -10.54 6.92 -17.61
N LEU A 96 -10.15 6.26 -18.70
CA LEU A 96 -10.04 6.91 -20.01
C LEU A 96 -11.40 7.39 -20.56
N ASP A 97 -12.51 6.82 -20.10
CA ASP A 97 -13.86 7.34 -20.39
C ASP A 97 -14.06 8.80 -19.94
N PHE A 98 -13.22 9.31 -19.04
CA PHE A 98 -13.27 10.67 -18.51
C PHE A 98 -12.26 11.64 -19.14
N LYS A 99 -11.41 11.16 -20.06
CA LYS A 99 -10.30 11.94 -20.66
C LYS A 99 -10.77 13.28 -21.24
N ASP A 100 -11.85 13.26 -22.02
CA ASP A 100 -12.35 14.42 -22.77
C ASP A 100 -13.60 15.06 -22.13
N LYS A 101 -14.00 14.64 -20.92
CA LYS A 101 -15.17 15.21 -20.24
C LYS A 101 -14.85 16.61 -19.68
N SER A 102 -15.82 17.50 -19.55
CA SER A 102 -15.56 18.85 -19.00
C SER A 102 -15.50 18.84 -17.48
N SER A 103 -14.68 19.72 -16.87
CA SER A 103 -14.74 20.02 -15.43
C SER A 103 -16.02 20.77 -15.02
N GLU A 104 -16.79 21.24 -15.99
CA GLU A 104 -18.09 21.88 -15.76
C GLU A 104 -19.26 20.88 -15.77
N ASP A 105 -19.02 19.63 -16.16
CA ASP A 105 -20.03 18.57 -16.13
C ASP A 105 -20.04 17.91 -14.73
N SER A 106 -20.92 18.40 -13.86
CA SER A 106 -21.09 17.83 -12.51
C SER A 106 -21.48 16.34 -12.53
N GLY A 107 -22.20 15.89 -13.54
CA GLY A 107 -22.57 14.47 -13.69
C GLY A 107 -21.36 13.60 -14.02
N ALA A 108 -20.45 14.11 -14.84
CA ALA A 108 -19.17 13.46 -15.12
C ALA A 108 -18.28 13.37 -13.88
N ILE A 109 -18.20 14.42 -13.08
CA ILE A 109 -17.41 14.46 -11.85
C ILE A 109 -17.95 13.44 -10.85
N HIS A 110 -19.26 13.43 -10.60
CA HIS A 110 -19.87 12.45 -9.70
C HIS A 110 -19.62 11.01 -10.15
N SER A 111 -19.81 10.74 -11.45
CA SER A 111 -19.52 9.42 -12.04
C SER A 111 -18.04 9.03 -11.93
N PHE A 112 -17.13 10.02 -11.96
CA PHE A 112 -15.70 9.79 -11.79
C PHE A 112 -15.39 9.37 -10.36
N THR A 113 -15.97 10.05 -9.37
CA THR A 113 -15.82 9.71 -7.95
C THR A 113 -16.27 8.26 -7.67
N ASP A 114 -17.40 7.84 -8.23
CA ASP A 114 -17.86 6.45 -8.16
C ASP A 114 -16.89 5.46 -8.83
N THR A 115 -16.35 5.85 -9.98
CA THR A 115 -15.36 5.03 -10.71
C THR A 115 -14.06 4.88 -9.93
N VAL A 116 -13.58 5.95 -9.29
CA VAL A 116 -12.40 5.95 -8.40
C VAL A 116 -12.61 4.98 -7.23
N ILE A 117 -13.79 5.01 -6.59
CA ILE A 117 -14.14 4.09 -5.50
C ILE A 117 -14.17 2.64 -5.99
N LYS A 118 -14.76 2.40 -7.18
CA LYS A 118 -14.81 1.07 -7.81
C LYS A 118 -13.41 0.52 -8.08
N ILE A 119 -12.52 1.33 -8.67
CA ILE A 119 -11.14 0.96 -8.97
C ILE A 119 -10.37 0.63 -7.68
N ARG A 120 -10.50 1.47 -6.65
CA ARG A 120 -9.89 1.24 -5.33
C ARG A 120 -10.29 -0.13 -4.78
N ASN A 121 -11.59 -0.46 -4.83
CA ASN A 121 -12.11 -1.70 -4.29
C ASN A 121 -11.66 -2.92 -5.12
N ARG A 122 -11.66 -2.82 -6.46
CA ARG A 122 -11.15 -3.86 -7.37
C ARG A 122 -9.70 -4.23 -7.05
N HIS A 123 -8.89 -3.23 -6.69
CA HIS A 123 -7.46 -3.41 -6.49
C HIS A 123 -7.09 -3.89 -5.06
N ASN A 124 -8.06 -4.17 -4.18
CA ASN A 124 -7.79 -4.56 -2.79
C ASN A 124 -6.89 -5.80 -2.68
N ASP A 125 -7.13 -6.82 -3.50
CA ASP A 125 -6.44 -8.12 -3.42
C ASP A 125 -5.21 -8.23 -4.35
N VAL A 126 -4.79 -7.13 -4.99
CA VAL A 126 -3.63 -7.12 -5.89
C VAL A 126 -2.35 -7.63 -5.22
N ILE A 127 -2.11 -7.31 -3.94
CA ILE A 127 -0.90 -7.77 -3.24
C ILE A 127 -0.90 -9.31 -3.06
N PRO A 128 -1.91 -9.91 -2.40
CA PRO A 128 -1.94 -11.35 -2.22
C PRO A 128 -2.04 -12.10 -3.56
N THR A 129 -2.77 -11.58 -4.56
CA THR A 129 -2.83 -12.21 -5.89
C THR A 129 -1.49 -12.15 -6.62
N MET A 130 -0.77 -11.02 -6.58
CA MET A 130 0.57 -10.96 -7.19
C MET A 130 1.55 -11.92 -6.49
N ALA A 131 1.51 -11.99 -5.16
CA ALA A 131 2.32 -12.94 -4.40
C ALA A 131 2.01 -14.40 -4.79
N GLN A 132 0.72 -14.72 -4.97
CA GLN A 132 0.29 -16.04 -5.45
C GLN A 132 0.84 -16.35 -6.85
N GLY A 133 0.89 -15.38 -7.76
CA GLY A 133 1.50 -15.56 -9.09
C GLY A 133 3.00 -15.86 -9.05
N VAL A 134 3.72 -15.26 -8.10
CA VAL A 134 5.14 -15.57 -7.87
C VAL A 134 5.32 -16.97 -7.27
N ILE A 135 4.40 -17.41 -6.41
CA ILE A 135 4.39 -18.77 -5.86
C ILE A 135 4.12 -19.79 -6.98
N GLU A 136 3.10 -19.58 -7.81
CA GLU A 136 2.76 -20.41 -8.97
C GLU A 136 3.96 -20.60 -9.91
N TYR A 137 4.68 -19.50 -10.17
CA TYR A 137 5.90 -19.52 -10.98
C TYR A 137 7.03 -20.34 -10.31
N LYS A 138 7.30 -20.09 -9.03
CA LYS A 138 8.33 -20.79 -8.25
C LYS A 138 8.12 -22.30 -8.24
N GLU A 139 6.88 -22.75 -8.10
CA GLU A 139 6.53 -24.17 -8.03
C GLU A 139 6.65 -24.87 -9.38
N SER A 140 6.32 -24.16 -10.46
CA SER A 140 6.29 -24.74 -11.81
C SER A 140 7.66 -24.76 -12.48
N PHE A 141 8.48 -23.74 -12.23
CA PHE A 141 9.72 -23.52 -13.00
C PHE A 141 10.99 -23.49 -12.14
N GLY A 142 10.85 -23.49 -10.80
CA GLY A 142 11.96 -23.16 -9.90
C GLY A 142 12.33 -21.68 -9.97
N ILE A 143 13.40 -21.30 -9.26
CA ILE A 143 13.93 -19.93 -9.28
C ILE A 143 15.44 -19.98 -9.46
N ASP A 144 15.93 -19.34 -10.52
CA ASP A 144 17.34 -19.02 -10.67
C ASP A 144 17.66 -17.62 -10.07
N PRO A 145 18.92 -17.33 -9.69
CA PRO A 145 19.29 -16.07 -9.05
C PRO A 145 19.01 -14.82 -9.90
N VAL A 146 19.12 -14.90 -11.23
CA VAL A 146 18.93 -13.74 -12.12
C VAL A 146 17.46 -13.39 -12.19
N THR A 147 16.60 -14.38 -12.41
CA THR A 147 15.15 -14.16 -12.37
C THR A 147 14.70 -13.66 -11.00
N SER A 148 15.30 -14.20 -9.93
CA SER A 148 15.01 -13.74 -8.57
C SER A 148 15.24 -12.23 -8.40
N GLN A 149 16.36 -11.72 -8.91
CA GLN A 149 16.70 -10.31 -8.81
C GLN A 149 15.78 -9.43 -9.66
N ASN A 150 15.44 -9.88 -10.88
CA ASN A 150 14.53 -9.14 -11.77
C ASN A 150 13.12 -9.05 -11.19
N VAL A 151 12.60 -10.16 -10.62
CA VAL A 151 11.29 -10.17 -9.95
C VAL A 151 11.31 -9.31 -8.70
N GLN A 152 12.39 -9.32 -7.91
CA GLN A 152 12.55 -8.43 -6.75
C GLN A 152 12.45 -6.95 -7.17
N TYR A 153 13.25 -6.54 -8.15
CA TYR A 153 13.26 -5.17 -8.67
C TYR A 153 11.88 -4.74 -9.17
N PHE A 154 11.20 -5.62 -9.90
CA PHE A 154 9.83 -5.37 -10.36
C PHE A 154 8.86 -5.21 -9.19
N LEU A 155 8.88 -6.11 -8.20
CA LEU A 155 7.91 -6.09 -7.09
C LEU A 155 8.06 -4.85 -6.22
N ASP A 156 9.29 -4.39 -5.95
CA ASP A 156 9.54 -3.15 -5.22
C ASP A 156 8.86 -1.96 -5.92
N ARG A 157 9.03 -1.85 -7.24
CA ARG A 157 8.43 -0.78 -8.05
C ARG A 157 6.92 -0.93 -8.20
N PHE A 158 6.44 -2.15 -8.36
CA PHE A 158 5.02 -2.49 -8.47
C PHE A 158 4.26 -2.12 -7.21
N TYR A 159 4.76 -2.51 -6.05
CA TYR A 159 4.11 -2.18 -4.79
C TYR A 159 4.22 -0.70 -4.44
N MET A 160 5.35 -0.04 -4.74
CA MET A 160 5.46 1.41 -4.57
C MET A 160 4.50 2.18 -5.46
N SER A 161 4.40 1.81 -6.75
CA SER A 161 3.43 2.38 -7.69
C SER A 161 1.99 2.19 -7.18
N ARG A 162 1.66 0.99 -6.69
CA ARG A 162 0.34 0.70 -6.12
C ARG A 162 0.03 1.51 -4.88
N ILE A 163 0.98 1.67 -3.94
CA ILE A 163 0.81 2.52 -2.76
C ILE A 163 0.49 3.95 -3.20
N SER A 164 1.22 4.45 -4.20
CA SER A 164 1.02 5.80 -4.76
C SER A 164 -0.36 5.98 -5.41
N ILE A 165 -0.84 4.99 -6.18
CA ILE A 165 -2.17 5.01 -6.81
C ILE A 165 -3.25 4.95 -5.73
N ARG A 166 -3.10 4.05 -4.75
CA ARG A 166 -4.04 3.92 -3.62
C ARG A 166 -4.10 5.20 -2.79
N MET A 167 -2.99 5.91 -2.61
CA MET A 167 -2.96 7.21 -1.96
C MET A 167 -3.83 8.23 -2.70
N LEU A 168 -3.67 8.37 -4.02
CA LEU A 168 -4.48 9.28 -4.84
C LEU A 168 -5.97 8.92 -4.81
N LEU A 169 -6.31 7.63 -5.01
CA LEU A 169 -7.69 7.17 -5.00
C LEU A 169 -8.35 7.38 -3.63
N ASN A 170 -7.63 7.12 -2.54
CA ASN A 170 -8.12 7.33 -1.18
C ASN A 170 -8.37 8.80 -0.88
N GLN A 171 -7.44 9.68 -1.25
CA GLN A 171 -7.58 11.12 -1.03
C GLN A 171 -8.83 11.67 -1.70
N HIS A 172 -9.02 11.37 -3.00
CA HIS A 172 -10.21 11.80 -3.73
C HIS A 172 -11.50 11.19 -3.14
N SER A 173 -11.50 9.89 -2.86
CA SER A 173 -12.68 9.21 -2.32
C SER A 173 -13.08 9.71 -0.93
N LEU A 174 -12.12 10.04 -0.07
CA LEU A 174 -12.40 10.49 1.30
C LEU A 174 -12.83 11.95 1.34
N LEU A 175 -12.28 12.79 0.46
CA LEU A 175 -12.66 14.20 0.38
C LEU A 175 -14.02 14.41 -0.32
N PHE A 176 -14.32 13.63 -1.36
CA PHE A 176 -15.47 13.91 -2.25
C PHE A 176 -16.50 12.77 -2.33
N GLY A 177 -16.21 11.58 -1.80
CA GLY A 177 -17.09 10.40 -1.89
C GLY A 177 -18.31 10.40 -0.96
N GLY A 178 -18.71 11.55 -0.41
CA GLY A 178 -19.94 11.71 0.39
C GLY A 178 -19.95 11.03 1.76
N LYS A 179 -18.82 10.46 2.20
CA LYS A 179 -18.66 9.87 3.54
C LYS A 179 -17.59 10.65 4.30
N ILE A 180 -17.99 11.71 5.00
CA ILE A 180 -17.14 12.27 6.06
C ILE A 180 -16.87 11.11 7.00
N ASN A 181 -15.60 10.74 7.20
CA ASN A 181 -15.25 9.67 8.12
C ASN A 181 -15.60 10.14 9.54
N PRO A 182 -16.70 9.63 10.16
CA PRO A 182 -17.15 10.16 11.44
C PRO A 182 -16.15 9.87 12.56
N ALA A 183 -15.31 8.84 12.38
CA ALA A 183 -14.28 8.44 13.33
C ALA A 183 -13.10 9.42 13.39
N HIS A 184 -12.81 10.15 12.31
CA HIS A 184 -11.65 11.04 12.23
C HIS A 184 -11.99 12.34 11.48
N PRO A 185 -12.83 13.21 12.05
CA PRO A 185 -13.30 14.43 11.39
C PRO A 185 -12.19 15.48 11.15
N LYS A 186 -11.04 15.35 11.83
CA LYS A 186 -9.88 16.24 11.69
C LYS A 186 -8.91 15.83 10.59
N HIS A 187 -9.11 14.66 9.97
CA HIS A 187 -8.22 14.18 8.91
C HIS A 187 -8.56 14.85 7.58
N ILE A 188 -7.52 15.09 6.78
CA ILE A 188 -7.64 15.57 5.41
C ILE A 188 -7.42 14.38 4.50
N GLY A 189 -8.54 13.81 4.06
CA GLY A 189 -8.58 12.50 3.43
C GLY A 189 -8.01 11.44 4.37
N SER A 190 -6.89 10.82 3.99
CA SER A 190 -6.18 9.84 4.81
C SER A 190 -5.03 10.41 5.65
N ILE A 191 -4.79 11.72 5.59
CA ILE A 191 -3.68 12.40 6.26
C ILE A 191 -4.18 12.99 7.57
N ASP A 192 -3.43 12.72 8.65
CA ASP A 192 -3.61 13.40 9.91
C ASP A 192 -2.54 14.51 10.03
N PRO A 193 -2.93 15.79 10.08
CA PRO A 193 -1.98 16.89 10.26
C PRO A 193 -1.27 16.85 11.62
N ASN A 194 -1.88 16.22 12.63
CA ASN A 194 -1.36 16.15 13.99
C ASN A 194 -1.23 14.70 14.46
N CYS A 195 -0.72 13.82 13.60
CA CYS A 195 -0.60 12.40 13.86
C CYS A 195 0.25 12.14 15.11
N ASN A 196 -0.39 11.62 16.16
CA ASN A 196 0.30 11.21 17.38
C ASN A 196 0.98 9.85 17.17
N VAL A 197 2.31 9.90 17.00
CA VAL A 197 3.12 8.72 16.68
C VAL A 197 3.02 7.65 17.76
N VAL A 198 2.94 8.07 19.03
CA VAL A 198 2.89 7.18 20.19
C VAL A 198 1.61 6.37 20.20
N GLU A 199 0.47 7.01 19.93
CA GLU A 199 -0.83 6.34 19.87
C GLU A 199 -0.87 5.30 18.75
N VAL A 200 -0.37 5.65 17.56
CA VAL A 200 -0.33 4.71 16.43
C VAL A 200 0.55 3.48 16.74
N ILE A 201 1.68 3.68 17.42
CA ILE A 201 2.55 2.58 17.87
C ILE A 201 1.84 1.71 18.90
N ARG A 202 1.16 2.30 19.87
CA ARG A 202 0.37 1.55 20.87
C ARG A 202 -0.75 0.75 20.21
N ASP A 203 -1.48 1.32 19.28
CA ASP A 203 -2.53 0.62 18.53
C ASP A 203 -1.98 -0.57 17.72
N GLY A 204 -0.82 -0.39 17.10
CA GLY A 204 -0.09 -1.45 16.40
C GLY A 204 0.36 -2.57 17.34
N TYR A 205 0.92 -2.20 18.50
CA TYR A 205 1.30 -3.16 19.53
C TYR A 205 0.10 -3.95 20.04
N GLU A 206 -0.98 -3.28 20.44
CA GLU A 206 -2.19 -3.93 20.97
C GLU A 206 -2.82 -4.90 19.96
N SER A 207 -2.79 -4.54 18.68
CA SER A 207 -3.28 -5.41 17.61
C SER A 207 -2.40 -6.65 17.42
N ALA A 208 -1.07 -6.48 17.44
CA ALA A 208 -0.13 -7.59 17.37
C ALA A 208 -0.17 -8.46 18.62
N LYS A 209 -0.33 -7.85 19.81
CA LYS A 209 -0.47 -8.51 21.11
C LYS A 209 -1.66 -9.45 21.12
N ARG A 210 -2.84 -8.98 20.70
CA ARG A 210 -4.05 -9.82 20.57
C ARG A 210 -3.83 -11.03 19.66
N LEU A 211 -3.09 -10.85 18.56
CA LEU A 211 -2.76 -11.95 17.67
C LEU A 211 -1.76 -12.92 18.33
N CYS A 212 -0.73 -12.40 18.98
CA CYS A 212 0.26 -13.18 19.73
C CYS A 212 -0.41 -14.01 20.83
N ASP A 213 -1.27 -13.40 21.64
CA ASP A 213 -2.02 -14.06 22.70
C ASP A 213 -2.92 -15.18 22.15
N LEU A 214 -3.52 -15.00 20.98
CA LEU A 214 -4.33 -16.05 20.35
C LEU A 214 -3.52 -17.29 19.96
N TYR A 215 -2.26 -17.12 19.53
CA TYR A 215 -1.42 -18.23 19.05
C TYR A 215 -0.54 -18.84 20.14
N TYR A 216 -0.01 -18.02 21.05
CA TYR A 216 0.97 -18.43 22.07
C TYR A 216 0.41 -18.37 23.50
N MET A 217 -0.85 -17.95 23.68
CA MET A 217 -1.49 -17.77 24.99
C MET A 217 -0.80 -16.76 25.91
N SER A 218 0.14 -15.99 25.37
CA SER A 218 0.92 -14.96 26.06
C SER A 218 1.61 -14.07 25.02
N SER A 219 2.15 -12.94 25.48
CA SER A 219 2.83 -11.95 24.65
C SER A 219 3.84 -11.14 25.48
N PRO A 220 4.91 -10.63 24.86
CA PRO A 220 5.85 -9.75 25.54
C PRO A 220 5.21 -8.38 25.80
N GLU A 221 5.57 -7.76 26.93
CA GLU A 221 5.15 -6.41 27.29
C GLU A 221 5.82 -5.33 26.43
N LEU A 222 5.22 -4.14 26.35
CA LEU A 222 5.77 -2.98 25.66
C LEU A 222 6.45 -2.01 26.63
N VAL A 223 7.69 -1.66 26.35
CA VAL A 223 8.38 -0.53 27.01
C VAL A 223 8.61 0.55 25.98
N LEU A 224 8.03 1.73 26.20
CA LEU A 224 8.06 2.83 25.25
C LEU A 224 8.80 4.03 25.86
N GLU A 225 9.79 4.55 25.13
CA GLU A 225 10.58 5.72 25.49
C GLU A 225 10.47 6.80 24.41
N GLU A 226 10.20 8.03 24.82
CA GLU A 226 9.97 9.17 23.93
C GLU A 226 11.04 10.24 24.13
N LEU A 227 11.63 10.72 23.05
CA LEU A 227 12.57 11.84 23.05
C LEU A 227 12.18 12.85 21.98
N ASN A 228 11.44 13.87 22.38
CA ASN A 228 11.14 15.02 21.53
C ASN A 228 12.24 16.08 21.66
N ALA A 229 13.31 15.96 20.86
CA ALA A 229 14.42 16.90 20.89
C ALA A 229 14.02 18.29 20.35
N LYS A 230 13.05 18.33 19.43
CA LYS A 230 12.52 19.58 18.85
C LYS A 230 11.71 20.40 19.86
N SER A 231 10.93 19.74 20.73
CA SER A 231 10.07 20.39 21.70
C SER A 231 9.89 19.51 22.95
N PRO A 232 10.82 19.58 23.91
CA PRO A 232 10.78 18.74 25.12
C PRO A 232 9.45 18.89 25.88
N GLY A 233 8.85 17.78 26.27
CA GLY A 233 7.58 17.73 27.02
C GLY A 233 6.31 17.90 26.19
N GLN A 234 6.42 18.12 24.87
CA GLN A 234 5.26 18.15 23.96
C GLN A 234 5.01 16.79 23.30
N PRO A 235 3.75 16.44 22.98
CA PRO A 235 3.41 15.22 22.25
C PRO A 235 4.17 15.08 20.93
N MET A 236 4.52 13.85 20.56
CA MET A 236 5.22 13.57 19.29
C MET A 236 4.22 13.58 18.13
N GLN A 237 4.01 14.77 17.56
CA GLN A 237 3.08 15.00 16.46
C GLN A 237 3.81 15.26 15.14
N VAL A 238 3.37 14.59 14.07
CA VAL A 238 3.86 14.79 12.70
C VAL A 238 2.70 14.79 11.70
N VAL A 239 2.90 15.40 10.53
CA VAL A 239 1.96 15.28 9.41
C VAL A 239 2.22 13.95 8.70
N TYR A 240 1.32 12.97 8.84
CA TYR A 240 1.51 11.66 8.24
C TYR A 240 0.20 10.94 7.91
N VAL A 241 0.29 9.78 7.26
CA VAL A 241 -0.84 8.88 7.04
C VAL A 241 -0.82 7.82 8.14
N PRO A 242 -1.70 7.89 9.16
CA PRO A 242 -1.63 7.00 10.33
C PRO A 242 -1.69 5.52 9.97
N SER A 243 -2.49 5.15 8.97
CA SER A 243 -2.63 3.77 8.51
C SER A 243 -1.36 3.19 7.89
N HIS A 244 -0.49 4.02 7.28
CA HIS A 244 0.81 3.58 6.78
C HIS A 244 1.76 3.27 7.94
N LEU A 245 1.82 4.16 8.93
CA LEU A 245 2.63 3.96 10.13
C LEU A 245 2.16 2.74 10.92
N TYR A 246 0.84 2.61 11.13
CA TYR A 246 0.23 1.46 11.77
C TYR A 246 0.62 0.15 11.07
N HIS A 247 0.57 0.10 9.74
CA HIS A 247 0.93 -1.11 9.00
C HIS A 247 2.41 -1.49 9.21
N MET A 248 3.32 -0.51 9.15
CA MET A 248 4.75 -0.75 9.39
C MET A 248 5.01 -1.29 10.80
N VAL A 249 4.46 -0.63 11.83
CA VAL A 249 4.73 -1.00 13.22
C VAL A 249 4.02 -2.30 13.60
N PHE A 250 2.81 -2.56 13.10
CA PHE A 250 2.10 -3.82 13.28
C PHE A 250 2.89 -5.02 12.74
N GLU A 251 3.42 -4.93 11.51
CA GLU A 251 4.22 -6.01 10.92
C GLU A 251 5.54 -6.22 11.68
N LEU A 252 6.20 -5.15 12.13
CA LEU A 252 7.40 -5.26 12.97
C LEU A 252 7.09 -5.90 14.33
N PHE A 253 6.00 -5.51 14.99
CA PHE A 253 5.61 -6.10 16.26
C PHE A 253 5.30 -7.59 16.14
N LYS A 254 4.59 -8.03 15.09
CA LYS A 254 4.36 -9.47 14.86
C LYS A 254 5.68 -10.24 14.79
N ASN A 255 6.63 -9.75 14.01
CA ASN A 255 7.95 -10.38 13.85
C ASN A 255 8.72 -10.42 15.19
N ALA A 256 8.77 -9.30 15.91
CA ALA A 256 9.44 -9.19 17.21
C ALA A 256 8.81 -10.08 18.28
N MET A 257 7.46 -10.13 18.33
CA MET A 257 6.71 -10.99 19.23
C MET A 257 6.98 -12.45 18.91
N ARG A 258 6.80 -12.88 17.65
CA ARG A 258 7.06 -14.25 17.23
C ARG A 258 8.48 -14.70 17.57
N ALA A 259 9.50 -13.89 17.24
CA ALA A 259 10.89 -14.21 17.57
C ALA A 259 11.11 -14.33 19.08
N THR A 260 10.54 -13.42 19.88
CA THR A 260 10.66 -13.43 21.34
C THR A 260 9.98 -14.65 21.97
N MET A 261 8.77 -14.98 21.51
CA MET A 261 8.00 -16.12 22.01
C MET A 261 8.69 -17.44 21.65
N GLU A 262 9.10 -17.63 20.40
CA GLU A 262 9.76 -18.85 19.94
C GLU A 262 11.15 -19.04 20.60
N HIS A 263 11.92 -17.97 20.79
CA HIS A 263 13.25 -18.07 21.39
C HIS A 263 13.24 -18.34 22.90
N ASN A 264 12.21 -17.89 23.61
CA ASN A 264 12.11 -18.00 25.07
C ASN A 264 11.06 -19.03 25.53
N ALA A 265 10.56 -19.88 24.62
CA ALA A 265 9.51 -20.86 24.89
C ALA A 265 9.85 -21.77 26.10
N ASP A 266 11.11 -22.18 26.25
CA ASP A 266 11.55 -23.06 27.35
C ASP A 266 11.59 -22.36 28.72
N ARG A 267 11.69 -21.02 28.72
CA ARG A 267 11.87 -20.22 29.95
C ARG A 267 10.56 -19.70 30.51
N CYS A 268 9.50 -19.66 29.70
CA CYS A 268 8.18 -19.06 30.03
C CYS A 268 8.26 -17.61 30.57
N ILE A 269 9.38 -16.92 30.33
CA ILE A 269 9.60 -15.52 30.69
C ILE A 269 9.96 -14.79 29.41
N TYR A 270 9.08 -13.89 28.98
CA TYR A 270 9.21 -13.19 27.72
C TYR A 270 9.74 -11.77 27.98
N PRO A 271 10.96 -11.44 27.53
CA PRO A 271 11.51 -10.09 27.69
C PRO A 271 10.62 -9.08 26.94
N PRO A 272 10.46 -7.86 27.48
CA PRO A 272 9.65 -6.84 26.83
C PRO A 272 10.29 -6.36 25.51
N ILE A 273 9.42 -5.90 24.60
CA ILE A 273 9.85 -5.20 23.39
C ILE A 273 10.03 -3.73 23.73
N HIS A 274 11.23 -3.21 23.46
CA HIS A 274 11.57 -1.80 23.69
C HIS A 274 11.37 -0.99 22.41
N VAL A 275 10.60 0.09 22.49
CA VAL A 275 10.42 1.03 21.39
C VAL A 275 10.90 2.41 21.82
N HIS A 276 11.89 2.94 21.10
CA HIS A 276 12.36 4.30 21.27
C HIS A 276 11.86 5.16 20.12
N ILE A 277 11.18 6.25 20.44
CA ILE A 277 10.66 7.21 19.47
C ILE A 277 11.42 8.52 19.67
N THR A 278 12.09 8.97 18.63
CA THR A 278 12.88 10.23 18.69
C THR A 278 12.44 11.17 17.57
N LEU A 279 12.20 12.44 17.92
CA LEU A 279 11.87 13.49 16.97
C LEU A 279 12.97 14.55 17.00
N GLY A 280 13.76 14.58 15.94
CA GLY A 280 14.77 15.60 15.69
C GLY A 280 14.22 16.77 14.87
N ASN A 281 15.13 17.56 14.31
CA ASN A 281 14.76 18.68 13.43
C ASN A 281 14.31 18.20 12.04
N GLU A 282 14.90 17.11 11.55
CA GLU A 282 14.66 16.55 10.22
C GLU A 282 13.98 15.18 10.30
N ASP A 283 14.42 14.34 11.24
CA ASP A 283 14.00 12.94 11.31
C ASP A 283 13.01 12.66 12.45
N LEU A 284 12.03 11.81 12.14
CA LEU A 284 11.29 11.01 13.10
C LEU A 284 11.81 9.58 13.02
N THR A 285 12.41 9.08 14.11
CA THR A 285 12.94 7.70 14.18
C THR A 285 12.13 6.87 15.17
N VAL A 286 11.65 5.71 14.73
CA VAL A 286 11.03 4.67 15.57
C VAL A 286 11.93 3.45 15.56
N LYS A 287 12.58 3.16 16.70
CA LYS A 287 13.48 2.00 16.86
C LYS A 287 12.80 0.95 17.73
N MET A 288 12.53 -0.21 17.16
CA MET A 288 12.02 -1.38 17.88
C MET A 288 13.17 -2.34 18.18
N SER A 289 13.27 -2.81 19.43
CA SER A 289 14.30 -3.73 19.90
C SER A 289 13.65 -4.88 20.64
N ASP A 290 13.91 -6.11 20.17
CA ASP A 290 13.48 -7.34 20.81
C ASP A 290 14.69 -8.15 21.34
N ARG A 291 14.39 -9.23 22.07
CA ARG A 291 15.37 -10.23 22.51
C ARG A 291 14.98 -11.62 22.03
N GLY A 292 14.64 -11.73 20.74
CA GLY A 292 14.22 -12.95 20.05
C GLY A 292 15.36 -13.77 19.44
N GLY A 293 16.60 -13.62 19.92
CA GLY A 293 17.76 -14.40 19.46
C GLY A 293 18.46 -13.88 18.19
N GLY A 294 17.86 -12.91 17.49
CA GLY A 294 18.48 -12.21 16.35
C GLY A 294 18.59 -13.05 15.06
N VAL A 295 19.20 -12.44 14.03
CA VAL A 295 19.36 -13.06 12.70
C VAL A 295 20.83 -12.94 12.27
N PRO A 296 21.46 -14.04 11.78
CA PRO A 296 22.83 -13.97 11.27
C PRO A 296 22.96 -12.96 10.11
N MET A 297 24.02 -12.16 10.09
CA MET A 297 24.23 -11.08 9.10
C MET A 297 24.00 -11.51 7.65
N ARG A 298 24.46 -12.71 7.27
CA ARG A 298 24.28 -13.30 5.92
C ARG A 298 22.82 -13.51 5.47
N LYS A 299 21.85 -13.44 6.40
CA LYS A 299 20.42 -13.62 6.13
C LYS A 299 19.65 -12.29 6.15
N ILE A 300 20.24 -11.18 6.60
CA ILE A 300 19.54 -9.89 6.76
C ILE A 300 18.97 -9.40 5.43
N ASP A 301 19.78 -9.35 4.37
CA ASP A 301 19.33 -8.91 3.05
C ASP A 301 18.22 -9.81 2.48
N ARG A 302 18.20 -11.08 2.88
CA ARG A 302 17.18 -12.04 2.41
C ARG A 302 15.81 -11.77 3.03
N LEU A 303 15.72 -11.10 4.18
CA LEU A 303 14.44 -10.79 4.83
C LEU A 303 13.56 -9.86 3.97
N PHE A 304 14.17 -9.07 3.09
CA PHE A 304 13.48 -8.17 2.17
C PHE A 304 13.17 -8.80 0.81
N ASN A 305 13.60 -10.04 0.56
CA ASN A 305 13.36 -10.72 -0.70
C ASN A 305 11.96 -11.35 -0.72
N TYR A 306 11.12 -10.97 -1.68
CA TYR A 306 9.72 -11.45 -1.78
C TYR A 306 9.58 -12.97 -1.96
N MET A 307 10.61 -13.64 -2.48
CA MET A 307 10.63 -15.10 -2.68
C MET A 307 11.25 -15.88 -1.52
N TYR A 308 11.73 -15.17 -0.49
CA TYR A 308 12.28 -15.73 0.74
C TYR A 308 11.33 -15.48 1.90
N SER A 309 11.01 -16.53 2.66
CA SER A 309 10.21 -16.41 3.88
C SER A 309 10.64 -17.47 4.89
N THR A 310 10.60 -17.10 6.17
CA THR A 310 10.80 -18.00 7.32
C THR A 310 9.48 -18.44 7.94
N ALA A 311 8.34 -17.93 7.46
CA ALA A 311 7.02 -18.31 7.92
C ALA A 311 6.50 -19.54 7.14
N PRO A 312 5.79 -20.47 7.81
CA PRO A 312 5.07 -21.52 7.12
C PRO A 312 4.00 -20.91 6.19
N ARG A 313 3.68 -21.61 5.10
CA ARG A 313 2.67 -21.13 4.15
C ARG A 313 1.32 -20.97 4.85
N PRO A 314 0.60 -19.85 4.65
CA PRO A 314 -0.77 -19.73 5.13
C PRO A 314 -1.61 -20.83 4.49
N ARG A 315 -2.41 -21.56 5.30
CA ARG A 315 -3.39 -22.51 4.76
C ARG A 315 -4.50 -21.71 4.07
N VAL A 316 -4.78 -22.02 2.81
CA VAL A 316 -5.78 -21.32 1.97
C VAL A 316 -7.21 -21.59 2.44
N GLU A 317 -7.42 -22.60 3.27
CA GLU A 317 -8.73 -22.93 3.83
C GLU A 317 -8.96 -22.17 5.14
N THR A 318 -9.90 -21.21 5.05
CA THR A 318 -10.68 -20.63 6.16
C THR A 318 -9.93 -19.87 7.27
N SER A 319 -9.08 -18.89 6.92
CA SER A 319 -8.97 -17.72 7.80
C SER A 319 -8.62 -16.46 7.04
N ARG A 320 -9.49 -15.45 7.11
CA ARG A 320 -9.15 -14.04 6.86
C ARG A 320 -8.18 -13.47 7.92
N ALA A 321 -7.54 -14.34 8.71
CA ALA A 321 -6.65 -13.96 9.77
C ALA A 321 -5.24 -13.76 9.19
N THR A 322 -4.66 -12.61 9.46
CA THR A 322 -3.26 -12.34 9.20
C THR A 322 -2.41 -13.36 9.99
N PRO A 323 -1.56 -14.16 9.34
CA PRO A 323 -0.66 -15.08 10.06
C PRO A 323 0.40 -14.29 10.85
N LEU A 324 0.88 -14.91 11.94
CA LEU A 324 1.98 -14.43 12.78
C LEU A 324 3.36 -14.64 12.15
#